data_AF-A0A7X2KJ75-F1
#
_entry.id   AF-A0A7X2KJ75-F1
#
_cell.length_a   1.000
_cell.length_b   1.000
_cell.length_c   1.000
_cell.angle_alpha   90.00
_cell.angle_beta   90.00
_cell.angle_gamma   90.00
#
_symmetry.space_group_name_H-M   'P 1'
#
loop_
_entity.id
_entity.type
_entity.pdbx_description
1 polymer ?
#
loop_
_entity_poly.entity_id
_entity_poly.type
_entity_poly.pdbx_seq_one_letter_code
_entity_poly.pdbx_strand_id
1 'polypeptide(L)'
;MKFSELGLSDSLLKAIKRSGYEEATPIQEQTIPMVLEGKDVIGQAQTGTGKTAAFGLPIIENVDTENPNIQAIIISPTRELAIQTQEELYRLGKDKHVRVQVVYGGADIRRQIKSLKQHPQILVGTPGRLRDHINRHTVKLDHIKTLVLDEADEMLNMGFLEDIESIIKETPDDRQTLLFSATMPPEIKRIGVQFMSDPETVRIKAKELTTDLVDQYYVRARDYEKFDIMTRLIDVQDPDLTIVFGRTKRRVDELSKGLIARGYNAAGIHGDLTQDKRSKIMWKFKNNELDILVATDVAARGLDISGVTHVYNYDIPSDPDSYVHRIGRTGRAGHHGVSLTFVTPNEMDYLHEIEKLTRVRMLPLKPPTAEEAFKGQVASAFNDIDELIAQDSTDRYEEAAEKLLETHNATDLVAALLNNMTKEAASEVPVKITPERPLPRRNKRNNRNGNRNNSHGGNHYRRKNFRRHQHGSRRNDNHGKSHSSRHAFNIRHRKED
;
A
#
# COMPACT_ATOMS: atom_id res chain seq x y z
N MET A 1 -20.72 16.02 -14.58
CA MET A 1 -21.71 15.33 -15.44
C MET A 1 -22.51 14.36 -14.57
N LYS A 2 -23.81 14.22 -14.82
CA LYS A 2 -24.63 13.29 -14.02
C LYS A 2 -24.48 11.87 -14.54
N PHE A 3 -24.53 10.87 -13.64
CA PHE A 3 -24.52 9.46 -14.05
C PHE A 3 -25.66 9.08 -15.01
N SER A 4 -26.79 9.77 -14.93
CA SER A 4 -27.93 9.58 -15.84
C SER A 4 -27.60 9.92 -17.31
N GLU A 5 -26.53 10.66 -17.56
CA GLU A 5 -26.09 11.08 -18.90
C GLU A 5 -25.10 10.08 -19.52
N LEU A 6 -24.70 9.04 -18.78
CA LEU A 6 -23.65 8.09 -19.18
C LEU A 6 -24.18 6.81 -19.84
N GLY A 7 -25.48 6.74 -20.16
CA GLY A 7 -26.07 5.58 -20.84
C GLY A 7 -26.23 4.32 -19.97
N LEU A 8 -26.33 4.48 -18.66
CA LEU A 8 -26.54 3.38 -17.71
C LEU A 8 -28.02 3.07 -17.50
N SER A 9 -28.36 1.80 -17.22
CA SER A 9 -29.73 1.38 -16.96
C SER A 9 -30.31 1.96 -15.66
N ASP A 10 -31.64 2.11 -15.59
CA ASP A 10 -32.34 2.63 -14.41
C ASP A 10 -32.06 1.86 -13.12
N SER A 11 -31.86 0.54 -13.22
CA SER A 11 -31.49 -0.28 -12.06
C SER A 11 -30.11 0.09 -11.52
N LEU A 12 -29.15 0.34 -12.41
CA LEU A 12 -27.81 0.74 -12.03
C LEU A 12 -27.78 2.18 -11.51
N LEU A 13 -28.55 3.10 -12.11
CA LEU A 13 -28.71 4.47 -11.62
C LEU A 13 -29.29 4.53 -10.19
N LYS A 14 -30.25 3.65 -9.87
CA LYS A 14 -30.77 3.49 -8.49
C LYS A 14 -29.69 2.99 -7.54
N ALA A 15 -28.88 2.02 -7.96
CA ALA A 15 -27.80 1.49 -7.15
C ALA A 15 -26.71 2.54 -6.88
N ILE A 16 -26.32 3.32 -7.91
CA ILE A 16 -25.38 4.44 -7.83
C ILE A 16 -25.86 5.46 -6.79
N LYS A 17 -27.12 5.90 -6.89
CA LYS A 17 -27.70 6.85 -5.93
C LYS A 17 -27.73 6.31 -4.50
N ARG A 18 -28.09 5.03 -4.32
CA ARG A 18 -28.09 4.37 -3.00
C ARG A 18 -26.69 4.25 -2.40
N SER A 19 -25.67 4.10 -3.24
CA SER A 19 -24.27 4.06 -2.84
C SER A 19 -23.67 5.44 -2.57
N GLY A 20 -24.45 6.53 -2.69
CA GLY A 20 -24.01 7.89 -2.35
C GLY A 20 -23.24 8.61 -3.45
N TYR A 21 -23.24 8.10 -4.68
CA TYR A 21 -22.64 8.79 -5.82
C TYR A 21 -23.56 9.93 -6.29
N GLU A 22 -23.04 11.15 -6.28
CA GLU A 22 -23.77 12.34 -6.74
C GLU A 22 -23.43 12.69 -8.19
N GLU A 23 -22.14 12.94 -8.45
CA GLU A 23 -21.62 13.31 -9.78
C GLU A 23 -20.49 12.38 -10.20
N ALA A 24 -20.38 12.16 -11.51
CA ALA A 24 -19.32 11.34 -12.07
C ALA A 24 -17.97 12.10 -12.00
N THR A 25 -16.92 11.41 -11.57
CA THR A 25 -15.56 11.97 -11.56
C THR A 25 -15.00 12.07 -12.98
N PRO A 26 -13.98 12.91 -13.24
CA PRO A 26 -13.43 13.06 -14.59
C PRO A 26 -12.97 11.75 -15.26
N ILE A 27 -12.49 10.77 -14.46
CA ILE A 27 -12.15 9.44 -15.00
C ILE A 27 -13.42 8.69 -15.39
N GLN A 28 -14.47 8.72 -14.57
CA GLN A 28 -15.73 8.03 -14.83
C GLN A 28 -16.44 8.62 -16.06
N GLU A 29 -16.52 9.95 -16.16
CA GLU A 29 -17.15 10.66 -17.28
C GLU A 29 -16.53 10.28 -18.63
N GLN A 30 -15.21 10.13 -18.67
CA GLN A 30 -14.50 9.82 -19.90
C GLN A 30 -14.47 8.33 -20.20
N THR A 31 -14.25 7.46 -19.20
CA THR A 31 -14.07 6.03 -19.47
C THR A 31 -15.39 5.29 -19.60
N ILE A 32 -16.44 5.62 -18.83
CA ILE A 32 -17.68 4.84 -18.82
C ILE A 32 -18.31 4.74 -20.22
N PRO A 33 -18.49 5.84 -20.99
CA PRO A 33 -19.03 5.75 -22.34
C PRO A 33 -18.15 4.91 -23.28
N MET A 34 -16.83 5.08 -23.23
CA MET A 34 -15.88 4.33 -24.06
C MET A 34 -15.94 2.82 -23.78
N VAL A 35 -16.06 2.45 -22.51
CA VAL A 35 -16.14 1.04 -22.09
C VAL A 35 -17.49 0.44 -22.50
N LEU A 36 -18.60 1.19 -22.41
CA LEU A 36 -19.91 0.75 -22.89
C LEU A 36 -19.94 0.53 -24.41
N GLU A 37 -19.17 1.32 -25.18
CA GLU A 37 -18.98 1.14 -26.62
C GLU A 37 -18.12 -0.10 -26.99
N GLY A 38 -17.55 -0.79 -26.00
CA GLY A 38 -16.71 -1.97 -26.21
C GLY A 38 -15.25 -1.66 -26.55
N LYS A 39 -14.79 -0.41 -26.40
CA LYS A 39 -13.40 -0.02 -26.66
C LYS A 39 -12.45 -0.47 -25.55
N ASP A 40 -11.23 -0.81 -25.92
CA ASP A 40 -10.14 -0.97 -24.96
C ASP A 40 -9.74 0.39 -24.38
N VAL A 41 -9.46 0.44 -23.07
CA VAL A 41 -9.20 1.71 -22.39
C VAL A 41 -7.99 1.61 -21.46
N ILE A 42 -7.07 2.56 -21.59
CA ILE A 42 -6.01 2.85 -20.62
C ILE A 42 -6.45 4.03 -19.77
N GLY A 43 -6.89 3.75 -18.54
CA GLY A 43 -7.27 4.74 -17.54
C GLY A 43 -6.10 5.12 -16.64
N GLN A 44 -5.44 6.23 -16.93
CA GLN A 44 -4.36 6.75 -16.09
C GLN A 44 -4.89 7.75 -15.06
N ALA A 45 -5.04 7.30 -13.82
CA ALA A 45 -5.48 8.13 -12.70
C ALA A 45 -5.00 7.59 -11.33
N GLN A 46 -4.87 8.49 -10.35
CA GLN A 46 -4.47 8.15 -8.98
C GLN A 46 -5.54 7.31 -8.26
N THR A 47 -5.17 6.71 -7.13
CA THR A 47 -6.11 6.02 -6.24
C THR A 47 -7.14 7.00 -5.68
N GLY A 48 -8.37 6.55 -5.43
CA GLY A 48 -9.42 7.41 -4.86
C GLY A 48 -10.13 8.32 -5.87
N THR A 49 -9.78 8.30 -7.15
CA THR A 49 -10.48 9.08 -8.20
C THR A 49 -11.74 8.40 -8.73
N GLY A 50 -12.17 7.28 -8.14
CA GLY A 50 -13.35 6.53 -8.57
C GLY A 50 -13.12 5.53 -9.72
N LYS A 51 -11.88 5.05 -9.92
CA LYS A 51 -11.51 4.07 -10.97
C LYS A 51 -12.35 2.78 -10.91
N THR A 52 -12.62 2.28 -9.70
CA THR A 52 -13.39 1.04 -9.51
C THR A 52 -14.79 1.12 -10.12
N ALA A 53 -15.52 2.22 -9.89
CA ALA A 53 -16.81 2.45 -10.53
C ALA A 53 -16.67 2.73 -12.04
N ALA A 54 -15.55 3.33 -12.46
CA ALA A 54 -15.28 3.69 -13.84
C ALA A 54 -15.20 2.46 -14.78
N PHE A 55 -14.65 1.34 -14.31
CA PHE A 55 -14.72 0.06 -15.02
C PHE A 55 -15.89 -0.83 -14.57
N GLY A 56 -16.28 -0.73 -13.29
CA GLY A 56 -17.26 -1.65 -12.70
C GLY A 56 -18.67 -1.43 -13.20
N LEU A 57 -19.09 -0.18 -13.40
CA LEU A 57 -20.43 0.16 -13.88
C LEU A 57 -20.69 -0.39 -15.30
N PRO A 58 -19.80 -0.16 -16.29
CA PRO A 58 -19.95 -0.80 -17.61
C PRO A 58 -19.97 -2.32 -17.58
N ILE A 59 -19.14 -2.95 -16.74
CA ILE A 59 -19.10 -4.42 -16.61
C ILE A 59 -20.43 -4.96 -16.09
N ILE A 60 -20.98 -4.32 -15.05
CA ILE A 60 -22.29 -4.67 -14.50
C ILE A 60 -23.40 -4.41 -15.53
N GLU A 61 -23.25 -3.37 -16.35
CA GLU A 61 -24.23 -3.03 -17.38
C GLU A 61 -24.33 -4.15 -18.44
N ASN A 62 -23.19 -4.66 -18.90
CA ASN A 62 -23.07 -5.58 -20.04
C ASN A 62 -23.10 -7.08 -19.68
N VAL A 63 -23.01 -7.44 -18.40
CA VAL A 63 -23.04 -8.83 -17.96
C VAL A 63 -24.42 -9.46 -18.20
N ASP A 64 -24.43 -10.67 -18.77
CA ASP A 64 -25.63 -11.50 -18.87
C ASP A 64 -25.78 -12.37 -17.61
N THR A 65 -26.79 -12.11 -16.78
CA THR A 65 -26.99 -12.81 -15.51
C THR A 65 -27.56 -14.22 -15.65
N GLU A 66 -28.15 -14.53 -16.80
CA GLU A 66 -28.68 -15.86 -17.11
C GLU A 66 -27.57 -16.82 -17.55
N ASN A 67 -26.47 -16.28 -18.08
CA ASN A 67 -25.29 -17.07 -18.41
C ASN A 67 -24.51 -17.44 -17.14
N PRO A 68 -24.30 -18.75 -16.86
CA PRO A 68 -23.61 -19.22 -15.65
C PRO A 68 -22.09 -19.12 -15.73
N ASN A 69 -21.54 -18.68 -16.86
CA ASN A 69 -20.11 -18.56 -17.05
C ASN A 69 -19.57 -17.23 -16.55
N ILE A 70 -18.28 -17.23 -16.18
CA ILE A 70 -17.54 -16.01 -15.86
C ILE A 70 -17.35 -15.23 -17.16
N GLN A 71 -17.80 -13.98 -17.17
CA GLN A 71 -17.79 -13.07 -18.30
C GLN A 71 -16.82 -11.91 -18.13
N ALA A 72 -16.48 -11.56 -16.88
CA ALA A 72 -15.48 -10.55 -16.58
C ALA A 72 -14.47 -11.04 -15.54
N ILE A 73 -13.19 -10.72 -15.78
CA ILE A 73 -12.10 -10.98 -14.85
C ILE A 73 -11.40 -9.67 -14.49
N ILE A 74 -11.22 -9.43 -13.19
CA ILE A 74 -10.53 -8.25 -12.68
C ILE A 74 -9.34 -8.72 -11.86
N ILE A 75 -8.14 -8.33 -12.29
CA ILE A 75 -6.88 -8.68 -11.66
C ILE A 75 -6.42 -7.49 -10.80
N SER A 76 -6.27 -7.70 -9.50
CA SER A 76 -5.86 -6.69 -8.53
C SER A 76 -4.59 -7.11 -7.78
N PRO A 77 -3.67 -6.18 -7.42
CA PRO A 77 -2.39 -6.49 -6.79
C PRO A 77 -2.49 -7.11 -5.40
N THR A 78 -3.45 -6.65 -4.59
CA THR A 78 -3.56 -7.04 -3.17
C THR A 78 -4.89 -7.72 -2.89
N ARG A 79 -4.91 -8.49 -1.80
CA ARG A 79 -6.13 -9.21 -1.36
C ARG A 79 -7.19 -8.21 -0.94
N GLU A 80 -6.77 -7.16 -0.26
CA GLU A 80 -7.60 -6.09 0.25
C GLU A 80 -8.27 -5.35 -0.90
N LEU A 81 -7.51 -4.97 -1.93
CA LEU A 81 -8.09 -4.32 -3.12
C LEU A 81 -9.06 -5.25 -3.85
N ALA A 82 -8.71 -6.52 -4.02
CA ALA A 82 -9.60 -7.50 -4.65
C ALA A 82 -10.93 -7.65 -3.89
N ILE A 83 -10.89 -7.69 -2.55
CA ILE A 83 -12.10 -7.73 -1.71
C ILE A 83 -12.91 -6.45 -1.88
N GLN A 84 -12.26 -5.28 -1.83
CA GLN A 84 -12.95 -3.99 -1.98
C GLN A 84 -13.63 -3.84 -3.33
N THR A 85 -12.91 -4.17 -4.41
CA THR A 85 -13.47 -4.18 -5.76
C THR A 85 -14.66 -5.13 -5.85
N GLN A 86 -14.58 -6.32 -5.25
CA GLN A 86 -15.72 -7.24 -5.21
C GLN A 86 -16.90 -6.69 -4.40
N GLU A 87 -16.68 -6.11 -3.23
CA GLU A 87 -17.73 -5.53 -2.38
C GLU A 87 -18.45 -4.37 -3.10
N GLU A 88 -17.69 -3.52 -3.77
CA GLU A 88 -18.22 -2.39 -4.54
C GLU A 88 -19.08 -2.89 -5.73
N LEU A 89 -18.55 -3.82 -6.52
CA LEU A 89 -19.29 -4.43 -7.63
C LEU A 89 -20.55 -5.17 -7.15
N TYR A 90 -20.48 -5.85 -6.01
CA TYR A 90 -21.63 -6.53 -5.42
C TYR A 90 -22.71 -5.54 -4.99
N ARG A 91 -22.33 -4.41 -4.37
CA ARG A 91 -23.27 -3.36 -3.95
C ARG A 91 -23.95 -2.70 -5.16
N LEU A 92 -23.18 -2.39 -6.19
CA LEU A 92 -23.67 -1.76 -7.42
C LEU A 92 -24.50 -2.72 -8.29
N GLY A 93 -24.11 -3.99 -8.36
CA GLY A 93 -24.76 -5.03 -9.16
C GLY A 93 -25.99 -5.68 -8.50
N LYS A 94 -26.30 -5.33 -7.25
CA LYS A 94 -27.35 -5.96 -6.43
C LYS A 94 -28.72 -6.00 -7.14
N ASP A 95 -29.15 -4.87 -7.70
CA ASP A 95 -30.48 -4.75 -8.31
C ASP A 95 -30.59 -5.50 -9.66
N LYS A 96 -29.45 -5.72 -10.32
CA LYS A 96 -29.34 -6.59 -11.52
C LYS A 96 -29.12 -8.06 -11.17
N HIS A 97 -28.98 -8.43 -9.88
CA HIS A 97 -28.68 -9.80 -9.45
C HIS A 97 -27.35 -10.35 -9.99
N VAL A 98 -26.37 -9.47 -10.24
CA VAL A 98 -25.03 -9.87 -10.69
C VAL A 98 -24.31 -10.60 -9.57
N ARG A 99 -23.75 -11.78 -9.86
CA ARG A 99 -22.95 -12.54 -8.90
C ARG A 99 -21.47 -12.24 -9.11
N VAL A 100 -20.85 -11.69 -8.07
CA VAL A 100 -19.42 -11.32 -8.05
C VAL A 100 -18.72 -12.19 -7.03
N GLN A 101 -17.61 -12.81 -7.41
CA GLN A 101 -16.79 -13.62 -6.50
C GLN A 101 -15.36 -13.10 -6.47
N VAL A 102 -14.71 -13.21 -5.31
CA VAL A 102 -13.30 -12.87 -5.14
C VAL A 102 -12.46 -14.13 -4.84
N VAL A 103 -11.26 -14.21 -5.41
CA VAL A 103 -10.24 -15.23 -5.09
C VAL A 103 -8.87 -14.60 -4.83
N TYR A 104 -8.26 -14.96 -3.70
CA TYR A 104 -6.96 -14.42 -3.29
C TYR A 104 -6.16 -15.39 -2.42
N GLY A 105 -4.84 -15.20 -2.36
CA GLY A 105 -3.93 -16.06 -1.58
C GLY A 105 -4.18 -15.99 -0.06
N GLY A 106 -3.66 -16.95 0.71
CA GLY A 106 -3.73 -16.92 2.18
C GLY A 106 -5.11 -17.24 2.80
N ALA A 107 -6.15 -17.40 1.99
CA ALA A 107 -7.42 -18.02 2.38
C ALA A 107 -7.51 -19.47 1.86
N ASP A 108 -8.33 -20.27 2.55
CA ASP A 108 -8.60 -21.67 2.18
C ASP A 108 -9.19 -21.75 0.78
N ILE A 109 -8.45 -22.41 -0.13
CA ILE A 109 -8.86 -22.59 -1.51
C ILE A 109 -10.13 -23.43 -1.63
N ARG A 110 -10.40 -24.35 -0.70
CA ARG A 110 -11.63 -25.18 -0.74
C ARG A 110 -12.88 -24.33 -0.58
N ARG A 111 -12.82 -23.29 0.26
CA ARG A 111 -13.92 -22.31 0.40
C ARG A 111 -14.11 -21.50 -0.88
N GLN A 112 -13.02 -21.09 -1.52
CA GLN A 112 -13.07 -20.39 -2.82
C GLN A 112 -13.67 -21.29 -3.91
N ILE A 113 -13.24 -22.56 -4.00
CA ILE A 113 -13.83 -23.57 -4.92
C ILE A 113 -15.33 -23.74 -4.66
N LYS A 114 -15.76 -23.85 -3.40
CA LYS A 114 -17.18 -23.95 -3.05
C LYS A 114 -17.96 -22.71 -3.50
N SER A 115 -17.38 -21.52 -3.37
CA SER A 115 -18.02 -20.26 -3.75
C SER A 115 -18.10 -20.09 -5.27
N LEU A 116 -17.07 -20.52 -6.01
CA LEU A 116 -17.06 -20.54 -7.48
C LEU A 116 -18.13 -21.46 -8.08
N LYS A 117 -18.56 -22.50 -7.37
CA LYS A 117 -19.71 -23.35 -7.78
C LYS A 117 -21.05 -22.61 -7.77
N GLN A 118 -21.12 -21.38 -7.26
CA GLN A 118 -22.31 -20.53 -7.35
C GLN A 118 -22.40 -19.76 -8.69
N HIS A 119 -21.55 -20.10 -9.67
CA HIS A 119 -21.59 -19.56 -11.03
C HIS A 119 -21.58 -18.01 -11.08
N PRO A 120 -20.51 -17.36 -10.57
CA PRO A 120 -20.37 -15.92 -10.65
C PRO A 120 -20.13 -15.47 -12.09
N GLN A 121 -20.70 -14.31 -12.48
CA GLN A 121 -20.40 -13.69 -13.77
C GLN A 121 -19.12 -12.85 -13.73
N ILE A 122 -18.78 -12.29 -12.57
CA ILE A 122 -17.59 -11.46 -12.39
C ILE A 122 -16.66 -12.11 -11.38
N LEU A 123 -15.41 -12.32 -11.78
CA LEU A 123 -14.35 -12.84 -10.92
C LEU A 123 -13.29 -11.77 -10.66
N VAL A 124 -13.11 -11.40 -9.40
CA VAL A 124 -12.02 -10.52 -8.96
C VAL A 124 -10.94 -11.38 -8.30
N GLY A 125 -9.66 -11.09 -8.52
CA GLY A 125 -8.64 -11.82 -7.79
C GLY A 125 -7.22 -11.34 -7.91
N THR A 126 -6.37 -11.89 -7.04
CA THR A 126 -4.92 -11.64 -7.07
C THR A 126 -4.21 -12.59 -8.04
N PRO A 127 -3.19 -12.14 -8.79
CA PRO A 127 -2.54 -12.92 -9.86
C PRO A 127 -2.20 -14.36 -9.47
N GLY A 128 -1.42 -14.55 -8.39
CA GLY A 128 -0.98 -15.89 -7.99
C GLY A 128 -2.12 -16.86 -7.63
N ARG A 129 -3.24 -16.37 -7.05
CA ARG A 129 -4.39 -17.24 -6.72
C ARG A 129 -5.28 -17.50 -7.94
N LEU A 130 -5.45 -16.52 -8.82
CA LEU A 130 -6.13 -16.75 -10.10
C LEU A 130 -5.42 -17.85 -10.90
N ARG A 131 -4.09 -17.75 -11.03
CA ARG A 131 -3.26 -18.77 -11.69
C ARG A 131 -3.43 -20.16 -11.06
N ASP A 132 -3.44 -20.25 -9.72
CA ASP A 132 -3.68 -21.52 -9.01
C ASP A 132 -5.06 -22.11 -9.33
N HIS A 133 -6.11 -21.28 -9.39
CA HIS A 133 -7.45 -21.74 -9.75
C HIS A 133 -7.57 -22.22 -11.21
N ILE A 134 -6.91 -21.52 -12.14
CA ILE A 134 -6.85 -21.87 -13.56
C ILE A 134 -6.10 -23.20 -13.74
N ASN A 135 -4.91 -23.33 -13.15
CA ASN A 135 -4.11 -24.57 -13.21
C ASN A 135 -4.86 -25.78 -12.62
N ARG A 136 -5.69 -25.56 -11.60
CA ARG A 136 -6.55 -26.60 -11.00
C ARG A 136 -7.84 -26.86 -11.76
N HIS A 137 -8.09 -26.14 -12.85
CA HIS A 137 -9.32 -26.23 -13.66
C HIS A 137 -10.60 -25.96 -12.85
N THR A 138 -10.46 -25.17 -11.77
CA THR A 138 -11.58 -24.75 -10.91
C THR A 138 -12.21 -23.44 -11.36
N VAL A 139 -11.50 -22.71 -12.22
CA VAL A 139 -11.97 -21.54 -12.97
C VAL A 139 -11.71 -21.83 -14.44
N LYS A 140 -12.66 -21.49 -15.29
CA LYS A 140 -12.54 -21.52 -16.75
C LYS A 140 -12.78 -20.12 -17.26
N LEU A 141 -11.94 -19.67 -18.20
CA LEU A 141 -11.94 -18.29 -18.69
C LEU A 141 -12.38 -18.19 -20.16
N ASP A 142 -12.85 -19.28 -20.76
CA ASP A 142 -13.21 -19.38 -22.18
C ASP A 142 -14.33 -18.41 -22.62
N HIS A 143 -15.07 -17.84 -21.66
CA HIS A 143 -16.22 -16.96 -21.90
C HIS A 143 -15.99 -15.52 -21.42
N ILE A 144 -14.74 -15.17 -21.08
CA ILE A 144 -14.39 -13.80 -20.70
C ILE A 144 -14.60 -12.85 -21.88
N LYS A 145 -15.44 -11.85 -21.67
CA LYS A 145 -15.69 -10.72 -22.58
C LYS A 145 -14.93 -9.46 -22.15
N THR A 146 -14.63 -9.33 -20.86
CA THR A 146 -13.92 -8.17 -20.31
C THR A 146 -12.81 -8.58 -19.36
N LEU A 147 -11.59 -8.11 -19.60
CA LEU A 147 -10.45 -8.26 -18.71
C LEU A 147 -10.03 -6.89 -18.16
N VAL A 148 -9.84 -6.79 -16.85
CA VAL A 148 -9.37 -5.57 -16.20
C VAL A 148 -8.05 -5.83 -15.46
N LEU A 149 -7.06 -4.96 -15.70
CA LEU A 149 -5.85 -4.85 -14.88
C LEU A 149 -5.98 -3.61 -14.00
N ASP A 150 -6.24 -3.80 -12.71
CA ASP A 150 -6.37 -2.70 -11.75
C ASP A 150 -5.06 -2.51 -10.97
N GLU A 151 -4.64 -1.26 -10.80
CA GLU A 151 -3.31 -0.89 -10.25
C GLU A 151 -2.17 -1.70 -10.88
N ALA A 152 -2.09 -1.66 -12.22
CA ALA A 152 -1.18 -2.49 -13.00
C ALA A 152 0.31 -2.24 -12.66
N ASP A 153 0.69 -0.98 -12.46
CA ASP A 153 2.03 -0.59 -11.98
C ASP A 153 2.40 -1.23 -10.64
N GLU A 154 1.45 -1.36 -9.72
CA GLU A 154 1.68 -2.03 -8.45
C GLU A 154 1.91 -3.53 -8.60
N MET A 155 1.17 -4.19 -9.50
CA MET A 155 1.41 -5.60 -9.79
C MET A 155 2.83 -5.83 -10.37
N LEU A 156 3.33 -4.90 -11.19
CA LEU A 156 4.70 -4.94 -11.68
C LEU A 156 5.72 -4.79 -10.54
N ASN A 157 5.53 -3.81 -9.65
CA ASN A 157 6.41 -3.59 -8.50
C ASN A 157 6.48 -4.80 -7.56
N MET A 158 5.42 -5.61 -7.51
CA MET A 158 5.34 -6.84 -6.72
C MET A 158 5.90 -8.07 -7.46
N GLY A 159 6.35 -7.92 -8.72
CA GLY A 159 6.92 -9.00 -9.51
C GLY A 159 5.88 -9.95 -10.13
N PHE A 160 4.62 -9.53 -10.26
CA PHE A 160 3.55 -10.37 -10.81
C PHE A 160 3.43 -10.34 -12.34
N LEU A 161 4.41 -9.78 -13.05
CA LEU A 161 4.33 -9.60 -14.50
C LEU A 161 4.11 -10.92 -15.25
N GLU A 162 4.88 -11.96 -14.92
CA GLU A 162 4.75 -13.29 -15.54
C GLU A 162 3.38 -13.92 -15.24
N ASP A 163 2.86 -13.70 -14.03
CA ASP A 163 1.57 -14.21 -13.59
C ASP A 163 0.42 -13.56 -14.38
N ILE A 164 0.50 -12.24 -14.59
CA ILE A 164 -0.47 -11.50 -15.40
C ILE A 164 -0.44 -11.99 -16.84
N GLU A 165 0.74 -12.06 -17.46
CA GLU A 165 0.88 -12.53 -18.84
C GLU A 165 0.36 -13.96 -19.01
N SER A 166 0.57 -14.83 -18.02
CA SER A 166 0.01 -16.19 -18.01
C SER A 166 -1.51 -16.19 -17.92
N ILE A 167 -2.13 -15.35 -17.08
CA ILE A 167 -3.60 -15.30 -16.96
C ILE A 167 -4.23 -14.77 -18.24
N ILE A 168 -3.66 -13.71 -18.84
CA ILE A 168 -4.21 -13.11 -20.07
C ILE A 168 -4.23 -14.13 -21.21
N LYS A 169 -3.20 -14.98 -21.33
CA LYS A 169 -3.11 -16.03 -22.36
C LYS A 169 -4.17 -17.12 -22.23
N GLU A 170 -4.77 -17.27 -21.05
CA GLU A 170 -5.85 -18.23 -20.80
C GLU A 170 -7.25 -17.62 -21.08
N THR A 171 -7.30 -16.35 -21.51
CA THR A 171 -8.55 -15.67 -21.93
C THR A 171 -8.68 -15.61 -23.45
N PRO A 172 -9.90 -15.50 -24.00
CA PRO A 172 -10.13 -15.38 -25.44
C PRO A 172 -9.43 -14.16 -26.04
N ASP A 173 -8.96 -14.27 -27.29
CA ASP A 173 -8.37 -13.13 -28.02
C ASP A 173 -9.40 -12.03 -28.31
N ASP A 174 -10.65 -12.42 -28.62
CA ASP A 174 -11.77 -11.50 -28.83
C ASP A 174 -12.42 -11.13 -27.48
N ARG A 175 -11.82 -10.14 -26.81
CA ARG A 175 -12.30 -9.57 -25.55
C ARG A 175 -11.94 -8.09 -25.45
N GLN A 176 -12.71 -7.35 -24.67
CA GLN A 176 -12.35 -6.00 -24.26
C GLN A 176 -11.31 -6.06 -23.12
N THR A 177 -10.23 -5.29 -23.23
CA THR A 177 -9.20 -5.16 -22.18
C THR A 177 -9.15 -3.73 -21.65
N LEU A 178 -9.20 -3.60 -20.32
CA LEU A 178 -9.12 -2.33 -19.60
C LEU A 178 -7.90 -2.33 -18.70
N LEU A 179 -7.09 -1.27 -18.75
CA LEU A 179 -5.88 -1.12 -17.94
C LEU A 179 -5.98 0.16 -17.12
N PHE A 180 -6.01 0.02 -15.80
CA PHE A 180 -6.03 1.14 -14.85
C PHE A 180 -4.73 1.18 -14.06
N SER A 181 -4.07 2.34 -14.08
CA SER A 181 -2.76 2.51 -13.45
C SER A 181 -2.52 3.96 -13.07
N ALA A 182 -1.78 4.23 -11.99
CA ALA A 182 -1.38 5.61 -11.67
C ALA A 182 -0.22 6.03 -12.58
N THR A 183 0.73 5.12 -12.77
CA THR A 183 1.94 5.30 -13.56
C THR A 183 1.98 4.35 -14.75
N MET A 184 2.78 4.68 -15.78
CA MET A 184 2.91 3.87 -17.00
C MET A 184 4.40 3.59 -17.29
N PRO A 185 5.07 2.74 -16.48
CA PRO A 185 6.42 2.31 -16.78
C PRO A 185 6.48 1.50 -18.09
N PRO A 186 7.66 1.37 -18.73
CA PRO A 186 7.82 0.70 -20.01
C PRO A 186 7.20 -0.71 -20.08
N GLU A 187 7.28 -1.46 -18.99
CA GLU A 187 6.76 -2.81 -18.87
C GLU A 187 5.23 -2.83 -18.92
N ILE A 188 4.55 -1.90 -18.24
CA ILE A 188 3.09 -1.76 -18.31
C ILE A 188 2.64 -1.27 -19.69
N LYS A 189 3.40 -0.36 -20.31
CA LYS A 189 3.14 0.04 -21.70
C LYS A 189 3.23 -1.14 -22.66
N ARG A 190 4.19 -2.05 -22.44
CA ARG A 190 4.34 -3.28 -23.24
C ARG A 190 3.10 -4.17 -23.12
N ILE A 191 2.55 -4.33 -21.91
CA ILE A 191 1.29 -5.07 -21.72
C ILE A 191 0.18 -4.44 -22.57
N GLY A 192 0.03 -3.12 -22.53
CA GLY A 192 -0.98 -2.42 -23.33
C GLY A 192 -0.80 -2.64 -24.84
N VAL A 193 0.43 -2.57 -25.35
CA VAL A 193 0.70 -2.80 -26.77
C VAL A 193 0.47 -4.26 -27.20
N GLN A 194 0.75 -5.21 -26.31
CA GLN A 194 0.71 -6.63 -26.65
C GLN A 194 -0.68 -7.25 -26.51
N PHE A 195 -1.49 -6.78 -25.56
CA PHE A 195 -2.73 -7.45 -25.16
C PHE A 195 -4.00 -6.60 -25.30
N MET A 196 -3.89 -5.38 -25.83
CA MET A 196 -5.02 -4.49 -26.10
C MET A 196 -5.13 -4.18 -27.60
N SER A 197 -6.34 -3.89 -28.07
CA SER A 197 -6.64 -3.55 -29.47
C SER A 197 -7.06 -2.08 -29.58
N ASP A 198 -6.23 -1.25 -30.23
CA ASP A 198 -6.44 0.19 -30.42
C ASP A 198 -6.96 0.93 -29.16
N PRO A 199 -6.20 0.90 -28.05
CA PRO A 199 -6.70 1.36 -26.77
C PRO A 199 -6.81 2.89 -26.68
N GLU A 200 -8.00 3.37 -26.28
CA GLU A 200 -8.21 4.77 -25.94
C GLU A 200 -7.52 5.12 -24.62
N THR A 201 -6.79 6.23 -24.59
CA THR A 201 -6.02 6.62 -23.41
C THR A 201 -6.65 7.82 -22.71
N VAL A 202 -7.26 7.57 -21.56
CA VAL A 202 -7.79 8.62 -20.68
C VAL A 202 -6.74 8.96 -19.62
N ARG A 203 -6.20 10.18 -19.70
CA ARG A 203 -5.26 10.69 -18.69
C ARG A 203 -5.93 11.75 -17.86
N ILE A 204 -6.28 11.40 -16.64
CA ILE A 204 -6.61 12.40 -15.65
C ILE A 204 -5.29 12.93 -15.15
N LYS A 205 -4.97 14.17 -15.54
CA LYS A 205 -3.88 14.90 -14.88
C LYS A 205 -4.09 14.73 -13.39
N ALA A 206 -3.04 14.35 -12.66
CA ALA A 206 -3.03 14.48 -11.22
C ALA A 206 -3.40 15.94 -10.95
N LYS A 207 -4.67 16.18 -10.66
CA LYS A 207 -5.14 17.46 -10.17
C LYS A 207 -4.32 17.61 -8.89
N GLU A 208 -3.73 18.78 -8.66
CA GLU A 208 -2.94 19.10 -7.45
C GLU A 208 -3.73 18.84 -6.14
N LEU A 209 -4.98 18.39 -6.22
CA LEU A 209 -5.91 18.05 -5.16
C LEU A 209 -5.42 17.10 -4.06
N THR A 210 -4.50 16.16 -4.29
CA THR A 210 -3.95 15.38 -3.16
C THR A 210 -2.82 16.08 -2.44
N THR A 211 -2.15 17.05 -3.08
CA THR A 211 -1.09 17.84 -2.44
C THR A 211 -1.61 19.12 -1.80
N ASP A 212 -2.66 19.73 -2.34
CA ASP A 212 -3.22 20.96 -1.78
C ASP A 212 -4.03 20.71 -0.50
N LEU A 213 -4.65 19.54 -0.37
CA LEU A 213 -5.43 19.16 0.81
C LEU A 213 -4.58 18.47 1.88
N VAL A 214 -3.35 18.04 1.55
CA VAL A 214 -2.47 17.34 2.49
C VAL A 214 -1.27 18.20 2.83
N ASP A 215 -1.22 18.69 4.07
CA ASP A 215 -0.06 19.38 4.60
C ASP A 215 1.10 18.39 4.77
N GLN A 216 2.21 18.66 4.09
CA GLN A 216 3.35 17.74 4.03
C GLN A 216 4.53 18.28 4.83
N TYR A 217 4.87 17.57 5.89
CA TYR A 217 5.97 17.88 6.79
C TYR A 217 7.05 16.80 6.74
N TYR A 218 8.28 17.21 7.06
CA TYR A 218 9.36 16.27 7.35
C TYR A 218 10.04 16.60 8.68
N VAL A 219 10.47 15.54 9.37
CA VAL A 219 11.19 15.63 10.63
C VAL A 219 12.55 14.96 10.48
N ARG A 220 13.61 15.72 10.72
CA ARG A 220 14.98 15.19 10.75
C ARG A 220 15.23 14.51 12.09
N ALA A 221 15.46 13.20 12.07
CA ALA A 221 15.69 12.42 13.28
C ALA A 221 16.68 11.29 13.01
N ARG A 222 17.46 10.89 14.02
CA ARG A 222 18.22 9.63 13.97
C ARG A 222 17.25 8.47 14.23
N ASP A 223 17.56 7.27 13.74
CA ASP A 223 16.60 6.16 13.77
C ASP A 223 16.14 5.80 15.20
N TYR A 224 17.05 5.90 16.19
CA TYR A 224 16.74 5.62 17.59
C TYR A 224 15.85 6.69 18.26
N GLU A 225 15.72 7.89 17.66
CA GLU A 225 14.93 9.01 18.21
C GLU A 225 13.50 9.02 17.65
N LYS A 226 13.28 8.38 16.49
CA LYS A 226 12.03 8.47 15.74
C LYS A 226 10.81 8.06 16.56
N PHE A 227 10.90 7.01 17.37
CA PHE A 227 9.77 6.49 18.13
C PHE A 227 9.27 7.50 19.17
N ASP A 228 10.18 8.09 19.94
CA ASP A 228 9.85 9.11 20.94
C ASP A 228 9.32 10.38 20.28
N ILE A 229 9.91 10.78 19.16
CA ILE A 229 9.42 11.95 18.43
C ILE A 229 8.02 11.71 17.85
N MET A 230 7.77 10.52 17.28
CA MET A 230 6.48 10.15 16.71
C MET A 230 5.37 10.15 17.77
N THR A 231 5.61 9.54 18.92
CA THR A 231 4.63 9.50 20.02
C THR A 231 4.31 10.89 20.55
N ARG A 232 5.33 11.74 20.74
CA ARG A 232 5.12 13.16 21.10
C ARG A 232 4.35 13.96 20.06
N LEU A 233 4.58 13.69 18.77
CA LEU A 233 3.83 14.35 17.69
C LEU A 233 2.36 13.94 17.73
N ILE A 234 2.07 12.65 17.96
CA ILE A 234 0.71 12.15 18.11
C ILE A 234 0.04 12.83 19.31
N ASP A 235 0.72 12.93 20.45
CA ASP A 235 0.17 13.56 21.66
C ASP A 235 -0.12 15.07 21.50
N VAL A 236 0.64 15.77 20.66
CA VAL A 236 0.45 17.20 20.39
C VAL A 236 -0.61 17.44 19.30
N GLN A 237 -0.67 16.56 18.30
CA GLN A 237 -1.58 16.72 17.16
C GLN A 237 -2.97 16.15 17.42
N ASP A 238 -3.08 15.23 18.37
CA ASP A 238 -4.31 14.52 18.75
C ASP A 238 -5.15 14.03 17.55
N PRO A 239 -4.59 13.13 16.72
CA PRO A 239 -5.21 12.77 15.45
C PRO A 239 -6.33 11.72 15.60
N ASP A 240 -7.50 11.96 14.98
CA ASP A 240 -8.62 11.00 14.97
C ASP A 240 -8.23 9.58 14.50
N LEU A 241 -7.65 9.48 13.29
CA LEU A 241 -7.24 8.22 12.70
C LEU A 241 -5.88 8.39 12.02
N THR A 242 -4.95 7.50 12.38
CA THR A 242 -3.56 7.58 11.95
C THR A 242 -3.09 6.30 11.27
N ILE A 243 -2.37 6.45 10.15
CA ILE A 243 -1.60 5.35 9.56
C ILE A 243 -0.11 5.61 9.70
N VAL A 244 0.62 4.65 10.29
CA VAL A 244 2.08 4.67 10.43
C VAL A 244 2.71 3.67 9.48
N PHE A 245 3.51 4.14 8.53
CA PHE A 245 4.21 3.29 7.56
C PHE A 245 5.61 2.90 8.02
N GLY A 246 5.80 1.59 8.21
CA GLY A 246 7.10 0.97 8.46
C GLY A 246 7.61 0.20 7.24
N ARG A 247 8.94 0.14 7.08
CA ARG A 247 9.56 -0.52 5.91
C ARG A 247 9.48 -2.04 5.97
N THR A 248 9.66 -2.63 7.16
CA THR A 248 9.75 -4.08 7.34
C THR A 248 8.65 -4.60 8.26
N LYS A 249 8.25 -5.86 8.06
CA LYS A 249 7.24 -6.54 8.89
C LYS A 249 7.63 -6.53 10.38
N ARG A 250 8.92 -6.80 10.63
CA ARG A 250 9.54 -6.78 11.96
C ARG A 250 9.39 -5.42 12.65
N ARG A 251 9.61 -4.31 11.91
CA ARG A 251 9.38 -2.97 12.47
C ARG A 251 7.93 -2.68 12.71
N VAL A 252 7.02 -3.11 11.83
CA VAL A 252 5.59 -2.95 12.06
C VAL A 252 5.16 -3.64 13.36
N ASP A 253 5.69 -4.83 13.63
CA ASP A 253 5.48 -5.54 14.90
C ASP A 253 6.08 -4.79 16.09
N GLU A 254 7.31 -4.29 15.99
CA GLU A 254 7.98 -3.56 17.08
C GLU A 254 7.29 -2.21 17.38
N LEU A 255 6.91 -1.48 16.34
CA LEU A 255 6.22 -0.20 16.45
C LEU A 255 4.82 -0.37 17.05
N SER A 256 4.04 -1.33 16.56
CA SER A 256 2.70 -1.57 17.11
C SER A 256 2.76 -2.02 18.57
N LYS A 257 3.69 -2.92 18.93
CA LYS A 257 3.92 -3.31 20.33
C LYS A 257 4.38 -2.14 21.19
N GLY A 258 5.27 -1.30 20.67
CA GLY A 258 5.76 -0.11 21.36
C GLY A 258 4.64 0.89 21.65
N LEU A 259 3.78 1.13 20.66
CA LEU A 259 2.61 1.99 20.81
C LEU A 259 1.63 1.44 21.85
N ILE A 260 1.32 0.14 21.81
CA ILE A 260 0.46 -0.51 22.81
C ILE A 260 1.10 -0.41 24.21
N ALA A 261 2.41 -0.62 24.32
CA ALA A 261 3.12 -0.50 25.60
C ALA A 261 3.08 0.93 26.18
N ARG A 262 2.96 1.94 25.31
CA ARG A 262 2.74 3.34 25.70
C ARG A 262 1.26 3.74 25.83
N GLY A 263 0.34 2.78 25.78
CA GLY A 263 -1.09 3.02 25.99
C GLY A 263 -1.82 3.61 24.77
N TYR A 264 -1.23 3.56 23.57
CA TYR A 264 -1.94 3.91 22.34
C TYR A 264 -2.79 2.73 21.85
N ASN A 265 -3.97 3.05 21.31
CA ASN A 265 -4.85 2.07 20.69
C ASN A 265 -4.36 1.77 19.26
N ALA A 266 -3.38 0.88 19.16
CA ALA A 266 -2.66 0.61 17.92
C ALA A 266 -2.70 -0.86 17.52
N ALA A 267 -2.66 -1.13 16.21
CA ALA A 267 -2.49 -2.47 15.66
C ALA A 267 -1.55 -2.49 14.45
N GLY A 268 -0.75 -3.55 14.32
CA GLY A 268 0.14 -3.77 13.18
C GLY A 268 -0.51 -4.62 12.08
N ILE A 269 -0.32 -4.25 10.80
CA ILE A 269 -0.75 -5.02 9.63
C ILE A 269 0.38 -5.22 8.61
N HIS A 270 0.73 -6.48 8.36
CA HIS A 270 1.77 -6.87 7.40
C HIS A 270 1.48 -8.23 6.77
N GLY A 271 2.26 -8.62 5.76
CA GLY A 271 1.97 -9.79 4.91
C GLY A 271 2.07 -11.16 5.56
N ASP A 272 2.65 -11.28 6.77
CA ASP A 272 2.75 -12.57 7.49
C ASP A 272 1.56 -12.82 8.42
N LEU A 273 0.68 -11.83 8.61
CA LEU A 273 -0.57 -12.04 9.32
C LEU A 273 -1.52 -12.91 8.51
N THR A 274 -2.26 -13.76 9.21
CA THR A 274 -3.35 -14.52 8.59
C THR A 274 -4.42 -13.56 8.07
N GLN A 275 -5.14 -13.97 7.01
CA GLN A 275 -6.18 -13.09 6.44
C GLN A 275 -7.27 -12.75 7.47
N ASP A 276 -7.67 -13.70 8.31
CA ASP A 276 -8.65 -13.47 9.37
C ASP A 276 -8.22 -12.36 10.33
N LYS A 277 -6.95 -12.36 10.76
CA LYS A 277 -6.40 -11.29 11.60
C LYS A 277 -6.37 -9.95 10.88
N ARG A 278 -5.94 -9.93 9.60
CA ARG A 278 -5.93 -8.70 8.77
C ARG A 278 -7.32 -8.11 8.63
N SER A 279 -8.32 -8.93 8.32
CA SER A 279 -9.73 -8.52 8.20
C SER A 279 -10.27 -7.96 9.52
N LYS A 280 -9.97 -8.59 10.67
CA LYS A 280 -10.38 -8.09 11.99
C LYS A 280 -9.76 -6.74 12.32
N ILE A 281 -8.46 -6.58 12.12
CA ILE A 281 -7.76 -5.31 12.35
C ILE A 281 -8.35 -4.22 11.45
N MET A 282 -8.60 -4.54 10.17
CA MET A 282 -9.19 -3.61 9.22
C MET A 282 -10.60 -3.19 9.61
N TRP A 283 -11.42 -4.15 10.04
CA TRP A 283 -12.79 -3.89 10.49
C TRP A 283 -12.80 -2.96 11.70
N LYS A 284 -11.94 -3.21 12.69
CA LYS A 284 -11.80 -2.34 13.86
C LYS A 284 -11.35 -0.93 13.49
N PHE A 285 -10.35 -0.81 12.62
CA PHE A 285 -9.86 0.49 12.16
C PHE A 285 -10.91 1.27 11.37
N LYS A 286 -11.70 0.60 10.52
CA LYS A 286 -12.80 1.23 9.77
C LYS A 286 -13.96 1.70 10.65
N ASN A 287 -14.15 1.09 11.81
CA ASN A 287 -15.23 1.40 12.75
C ASN A 287 -14.78 2.31 13.90
N ASN A 288 -13.61 2.96 13.80
CA ASN A 288 -13.03 3.80 14.86
C ASN A 288 -12.84 3.06 16.20
N GLU A 289 -12.65 1.73 16.18
CA GLU A 289 -12.25 0.95 17.36
C GLU A 289 -10.72 0.87 17.51
N LEU A 290 -9.97 1.37 16.52
CA LEU A 290 -8.51 1.48 16.51
C LEU A 290 -8.13 2.86 15.97
N ASP A 291 -7.27 3.57 16.69
CA ASP A 291 -6.89 4.94 16.34
C ASP A 291 -5.64 4.94 15.45
N ILE A 292 -4.74 3.96 15.64
CA ILE A 292 -3.46 3.88 14.93
C ILE A 292 -3.28 2.53 14.22
N LEU A 293 -3.16 2.57 12.90
CA LEU A 293 -2.79 1.43 12.07
C LEU A 293 -1.33 1.51 11.65
N VAL A 294 -0.49 0.60 12.15
CA VAL A 294 0.91 0.48 11.69
C VAL A 294 0.97 -0.50 10.54
N ALA A 295 1.48 -0.10 9.37
CA ALA A 295 1.43 -0.92 8.16
C ALA A 295 2.74 -0.93 7.37
N THR A 296 2.99 -2.04 6.65
CA THR A 296 3.92 -2.05 5.51
C THR A 296 3.22 -1.54 4.24
N ASP A 297 3.96 -1.02 3.26
CA ASP A 297 3.42 -0.58 1.96
C ASP A 297 2.46 -1.61 1.34
N VAL A 298 2.90 -2.85 1.22
CA VAL A 298 2.11 -3.95 0.64
C VAL A 298 0.80 -4.18 1.38
N ALA A 299 0.80 -3.97 2.70
CA ALA A 299 -0.36 -4.25 3.52
C ALA A 299 -1.37 -3.09 3.55
N ALA A 300 -0.94 -1.88 3.19
CA ALA A 300 -1.78 -0.68 3.17
C ALA A 300 -2.20 -0.22 1.77
N ARG A 301 -1.67 -0.85 0.71
CA ARG A 301 -2.12 -0.64 -0.67
C ARG A 301 -3.53 -1.19 -0.88
N GLY A 302 -4.32 -0.41 -1.61
CA GLY A 302 -5.74 -0.74 -1.84
C GLY A 302 -6.57 -0.79 -0.56
N LEU A 303 -6.17 -0.08 0.50
CA LEU A 303 -7.06 0.18 1.63
C LEU A 303 -7.90 1.42 1.32
N ASP A 304 -9.16 1.21 0.94
CA ASP A 304 -10.19 2.23 1.07
C ASP A 304 -10.63 2.41 2.52
N ILE A 305 -10.02 3.40 3.17
CA ILE A 305 -10.36 3.85 4.53
C ILE A 305 -10.58 5.35 4.43
N SER A 306 -11.81 5.77 4.72
CA SER A 306 -12.18 7.17 4.90
C SER A 306 -11.85 7.62 6.32
N GLY A 307 -11.65 8.93 6.51
CA GLY A 307 -11.48 9.52 7.85
C GLY A 307 -10.06 9.48 8.41
N VAL A 308 -9.07 8.91 7.69
CA VAL A 308 -7.66 9.03 8.09
C VAL A 308 -7.25 10.49 8.01
N THR A 309 -6.94 11.10 9.16
CA THR A 309 -6.50 12.49 9.25
C THR A 309 -4.99 12.59 9.09
N HIS A 310 -4.24 11.62 9.64
CA HIS A 310 -2.78 11.67 9.69
C HIS A 310 -2.08 10.45 9.09
N VAL A 311 -1.01 10.72 8.33
CA VAL A 311 -0.12 9.70 7.76
C VAL A 311 1.31 9.95 8.22
N TYR A 312 1.87 9.01 8.98
CA TYR A 312 3.26 9.03 9.44
C TYR A 312 4.11 8.08 8.64
N ASN A 313 5.05 8.60 7.86
CA ASN A 313 6.11 7.81 7.25
C ASN A 313 7.26 7.63 8.25
N TYR A 314 7.15 6.60 9.11
CA TYR A 314 8.20 6.28 10.09
C TYR A 314 9.53 5.92 9.40
N ASP A 315 9.42 5.19 8.30
CA ASP A 315 10.52 4.98 7.37
C ASP A 315 10.17 5.64 6.03
N ILE A 316 11.01 6.56 5.55
CA ILE A 316 10.85 7.18 4.24
C ILE A 316 10.80 6.11 3.13
N PRO A 317 9.85 6.23 2.17
CA PRO A 317 9.76 5.30 1.05
C PRO A 317 10.98 5.42 0.13
N SER A 318 11.33 4.31 -0.53
CA SER A 318 12.48 4.23 -1.45
C SER A 318 12.25 4.89 -2.80
N ASP A 319 10.98 5.04 -3.20
CA ASP A 319 10.56 5.58 -4.47
C ASP A 319 9.46 6.63 -4.28
N PRO A 320 9.44 7.69 -5.11
CA PRO A 320 8.42 8.75 -5.00
C PRO A 320 6.98 8.31 -5.25
N ASP A 321 6.75 7.28 -6.08
CA ASP A 321 5.39 6.82 -6.37
C ASP A 321 4.75 6.18 -5.14
N SER A 322 5.51 5.37 -4.39
CA SER A 322 5.08 4.84 -3.10
C SER A 322 4.76 5.96 -2.09
N TYR A 323 5.50 7.08 -2.10
CA TYR A 323 5.17 8.22 -1.25
C TYR A 323 3.76 8.77 -1.54
N VAL A 324 3.43 9.00 -2.82
CA VAL A 324 2.11 9.48 -3.24
C VAL A 324 1.02 8.51 -2.80
N HIS A 325 1.24 7.20 -2.91
CA HIS A 325 0.27 6.19 -2.48
C HIS A 325 0.05 6.13 -0.95
N ARG A 326 1.08 6.43 -0.16
CA ARG A 326 0.99 6.53 1.29
C ARG A 326 0.22 7.77 1.72
N ILE A 327 0.57 8.95 1.21
CA ILE A 327 -0.11 10.19 1.61
C ILE A 327 -1.54 10.25 1.09
N GLY A 328 -1.83 9.60 -0.04
CA GLY A 328 -3.20 9.42 -0.56
C GLY A 328 -4.10 8.53 0.30
N ARG A 329 -3.66 8.11 1.50
CA ARG A 329 -4.53 7.54 2.53
C ARG A 329 -5.27 8.61 3.33
N THR A 330 -4.72 9.81 3.45
CA THR A 330 -5.38 10.99 4.04
C THR A 330 -5.85 11.94 2.93
N GLY A 331 -6.51 13.05 3.28
CA GLY A 331 -6.93 14.08 2.32
C GLY A 331 -8.03 13.62 1.36
N ARG A 332 -8.90 12.69 1.79
CA ARG A 332 -9.94 12.08 0.96
C ARG A 332 -11.27 12.83 1.09
N ALA A 333 -12.10 12.75 0.05
CA ALA A 333 -13.44 13.34 0.00
C ALA A 333 -13.50 14.85 0.32
N GLY A 334 -12.42 15.59 0.05
CA GLY A 334 -12.35 17.04 0.29
C GLY A 334 -11.94 17.44 1.71
N HIS A 335 -11.69 16.48 2.61
CA HIS A 335 -11.14 16.78 3.94
C HIS A 335 -9.65 17.09 3.87
N HIS A 336 -9.18 17.94 4.79
CA HIS A 336 -7.75 18.20 4.98
C HIS A 336 -7.06 17.01 5.66
N GLY A 337 -5.80 16.80 5.30
CA GLY A 337 -4.96 15.74 5.82
C GLY A 337 -3.57 16.25 6.20
N VAL A 338 -2.88 15.51 7.06
CA VAL A 338 -1.48 15.81 7.44
C VAL A 338 -0.62 14.60 7.12
N SER A 339 0.51 14.82 6.46
CA SER A 339 1.55 13.82 6.29
C SER A 339 2.85 14.26 6.94
N LEU A 340 3.43 13.38 7.76
CA LEU A 340 4.71 13.61 8.40
C LEU A 340 5.72 12.52 8.02
N THR A 341 6.89 12.94 7.54
CA THR A 341 7.92 12.00 7.09
C THR A 341 9.19 12.10 7.91
N PHE A 342 9.59 11.00 8.55
CA PHE A 342 10.86 10.93 9.25
C PHE A 342 12.00 10.69 8.27
N VAL A 343 13.03 11.53 8.35
CA VAL A 343 14.19 11.49 7.45
C VAL A 343 15.46 11.44 8.26
N THR A 344 16.25 10.39 8.09
CA THR A 344 17.60 10.35 8.66
C THR A 344 18.56 11.19 7.82
N PRO A 345 19.70 11.67 8.37
CA PRO A 345 20.66 12.48 7.61
C PRO A 345 21.12 11.86 6.29
N ASN A 346 21.17 10.53 6.19
CA ASN A 346 21.58 9.79 4.99
C ASN A 346 20.47 9.62 3.95
N GLU A 347 19.22 9.88 4.33
CA GLU A 347 18.04 9.70 3.48
C GLU A 347 17.52 11.03 2.90
N MET A 348 18.22 12.15 3.14
CA MET A 348 17.83 13.46 2.60
C MET A 348 17.73 13.44 1.07
N ASP A 349 18.58 12.70 0.35
CA ASP A 349 18.51 12.63 -1.11
C ASP A 349 17.16 12.07 -1.60
N TYR A 350 16.57 11.11 -0.87
CA TYR A 350 15.26 10.54 -1.18
C TYR A 350 14.14 11.57 -0.98
N LEU A 351 14.21 12.37 0.09
CA LEU A 351 13.27 13.48 0.31
C LEU A 351 13.26 14.42 -0.90
N HIS A 352 14.44 14.83 -1.39
CA HIS A 352 14.54 15.74 -2.54
C HIS A 352 14.02 15.11 -3.85
N GLU A 353 14.19 13.79 -4.03
CA GLU A 353 13.60 13.09 -5.18
C GLU A 353 12.06 13.09 -5.11
N ILE A 354 11.50 12.89 -3.91
CA ILE A 354 10.05 12.97 -3.67
C ILE A 354 9.54 14.39 -3.96
N GLU A 355 10.18 15.42 -3.40
CA GLU A 355 9.81 16.83 -3.65
C GLU A 355 9.89 17.19 -5.13
N LYS A 356 10.89 16.67 -5.85
CA LYS A 356 11.04 16.92 -7.29
C LYS A 356 9.93 16.29 -8.12
N LEU A 357 9.48 15.09 -7.76
CA LEU A 357 8.42 14.38 -8.48
C LEU A 357 7.05 14.97 -8.17
N THR A 358 6.77 15.21 -6.89
CA THR A 358 5.51 15.80 -6.42
C THR A 358 5.41 17.29 -6.74
N ARG A 359 6.55 17.95 -6.98
CA ARG A 359 6.70 19.41 -7.14
C ARG A 359 6.27 20.21 -5.90
N VAL A 360 6.20 19.54 -4.76
CA VAL A 360 5.82 20.12 -3.48
C VAL A 360 7.03 20.06 -2.56
N ARG A 361 7.35 21.19 -1.91
CA ARG A 361 8.37 21.22 -0.87
C ARG A 361 7.75 20.84 0.45
N MET A 362 8.34 19.87 1.15
CA MET A 362 7.89 19.52 2.49
C MET A 362 8.42 20.55 3.49
N LEU A 363 7.55 20.98 4.41
CA LEU A 363 7.94 21.92 5.44
C LEU A 363 8.69 21.19 6.56
N PRO A 364 9.84 21.72 7.03
CA PRO A 364 10.52 21.14 8.18
C PRO A 364 9.67 21.35 9.42
N LEU A 365 9.40 20.28 10.16
CA LEU A 365 8.74 20.34 11.46
C LEU A 365 9.76 20.05 12.56
N LYS A 366 9.76 20.89 13.60
CA LYS A 366 10.60 20.70 14.77
C LYS A 366 9.97 19.61 15.66
N PRO A 367 10.73 18.59 16.10
CA PRO A 367 10.26 17.63 17.10
C PRO A 367 9.75 18.34 18.36
N PRO A 368 8.56 17.99 18.87
CA PRO A 368 8.10 18.46 20.17
C PRO A 368 9.00 17.96 21.30
N THR A 369 9.13 18.80 22.33
CA THR A 369 9.72 18.44 23.61
C THR A 369 8.77 17.55 24.42
N ALA A 370 9.29 16.89 25.45
CA ALA A 370 8.45 16.10 26.35
C ALA A 370 7.42 16.97 27.09
N GLU A 371 7.79 18.20 27.45
CA GLU A 371 6.89 19.15 28.12
C GLU A 371 5.75 19.61 27.19
N GLU A 372 6.04 19.87 25.92
CA GLU A 372 5.02 20.20 24.92
C GLU A 372 4.05 19.03 24.69
N ALA A 373 4.57 17.80 24.63
CA ALA A 373 3.73 16.60 24.52
C ALA A 373 2.84 16.40 25.74
N PHE A 374 3.37 16.59 26.95
CA PHE A 374 2.57 16.52 28.18
C PHE A 374 1.43 17.55 28.19
N LYS A 375 1.71 18.80 27.77
CA LYS A 375 0.66 19.83 27.63
C LYS A 375 -0.40 19.43 26.61
N GLY A 376 -0.01 18.78 25.51
CA GLY A 376 -0.93 18.23 24.51
C GLY A 376 -1.85 17.15 25.11
N GLN A 377 -1.29 16.18 25.83
CA GLN A 377 -2.07 15.13 26.51
C GLN A 377 -3.07 15.71 27.52
N VAL A 378 -2.64 16.70 28.30
CA VAL A 378 -3.52 17.37 29.27
C VAL A 378 -4.66 18.11 28.55
N ALA A 379 -4.39 18.79 27.43
CA ALA A 379 -5.41 19.48 26.65
C ALA A 379 -6.44 18.51 26.04
N SER A 380 -5.98 17.37 25.51
CA SER A 380 -6.86 16.31 25.00
C SER A 380 -7.76 15.75 26.11
N ALA A 381 -7.18 15.46 27.29
CA ALA A 381 -7.94 14.98 28.45
C ALA A 381 -9.02 15.98 28.91
N PHE A 382 -8.79 17.28 28.80
CA PHE A 382 -9.83 18.28 29.09
C PHE A 382 -11.02 18.17 28.12
N ASN A 383 -10.75 18.03 26.81
CA ASN A 383 -11.82 17.89 25.81
C ASN A 383 -12.63 16.61 26.06
N ASP A 384 -11.98 15.48 26.35
CA ASP A 384 -12.64 14.22 26.67
C ASP A 384 -13.56 14.35 27.90
N ILE A 385 -13.08 15.03 28.95
CA ILE A 385 -13.89 15.26 30.17
C ILE A 385 -15.12 16.12 29.83
N ASP A 386 -14.96 17.18 29.05
CA ASP A 386 -16.07 18.06 28.65
C ASP A 386 -17.10 17.29 27.81
N GLU A 387 -16.67 16.41 26.90
CA GLU A 387 -17.56 15.54 26.12
C GLU A 387 -18.30 14.53 26.99
N LEU A 388 -17.62 13.88 27.95
CA LEU A 388 -18.22 12.93 28.88
C LEU A 388 -19.31 13.61 29.74
N ILE A 389 -19.04 14.81 30.24
CA ILE A 389 -20.01 15.60 31.02
C ILE A 389 -21.23 15.97 30.14
N ALA A 390 -21.03 16.23 28.85
CA ALA A 390 -22.10 16.61 27.94
C ALA A 390 -22.98 15.42 27.50
N GLN A 391 -22.42 14.20 27.39
CA GLN A 391 -23.13 13.03 26.87
C GLN A 391 -23.80 12.17 27.94
N ASP A 392 -23.19 12.01 29.12
CA ASP A 392 -23.69 11.08 30.15
C ASP A 392 -24.56 11.77 31.21
N SER A 393 -25.68 11.13 31.57
CA SER A 393 -26.47 11.50 32.76
C SER A 393 -25.66 11.11 34.01
N THR A 394 -25.04 12.12 34.63
CA THR A 394 -24.23 12.00 35.83
C THR A 394 -25.07 11.74 37.09
N ASP A 395 -26.40 11.91 37.01
CA ASP A 395 -27.37 11.77 38.11
C ASP A 395 -27.24 10.44 38.89
N ARG A 396 -26.86 9.35 38.20
CA ARG A 396 -26.69 8.03 38.84
C ARG A 396 -25.45 7.90 39.72
N TYR A 397 -24.51 8.82 39.58
CA TYR A 397 -23.23 8.81 40.29
C TYR A 397 -23.12 9.93 41.32
N GLU A 398 -24.13 10.80 41.47
CA GLU A 398 -24.11 11.95 42.40
C GLU A 398 -23.78 11.53 43.84
N GLU A 399 -24.52 10.58 44.42
CA GLU A 399 -24.30 10.13 45.80
C GLU A 399 -22.88 9.55 46.01
N ALA A 400 -22.35 8.86 44.99
CA ALA A 400 -20.99 8.33 45.04
C ALA A 400 -19.93 9.43 44.91
N ALA A 401 -20.18 10.44 44.07
CA ALA A 401 -19.31 11.59 43.88
C ALA A 401 -19.27 12.48 45.15
N GLU A 402 -20.42 12.74 45.77
CA GLU A 402 -20.51 13.47 47.05
C GLU A 402 -19.69 12.77 48.14
N LYS A 403 -19.83 11.45 48.26
CA LYS A 403 -19.06 10.66 49.22
C LYS A 403 -17.55 10.73 48.99
N LEU A 404 -17.11 10.81 47.73
CA LEU A 404 -15.70 11.04 47.39
C LEU A 404 -15.24 12.45 47.77
N LEU A 405 -16.09 13.47 47.56
CA LEU A 405 -15.79 14.86 47.92
C LEU A 405 -15.78 15.12 49.44
N GLU A 406 -16.48 14.30 50.23
CA GLU A 406 -16.41 14.33 51.70
C GLU A 406 -15.05 13.85 52.24
N THR A 407 -14.41 12.91 51.54
CA THR A 407 -13.16 12.26 51.99
C THR A 407 -11.91 12.79 51.31
N HIS A 408 -12.03 13.36 50.11
CA HIS A 408 -10.92 13.87 49.30
C HIS A 408 -11.24 15.25 48.72
N ASN A 409 -10.22 16.08 48.54
CA ASN A 409 -10.39 17.37 47.89
C ASN A 409 -10.72 17.19 46.40
N ALA A 410 -11.62 18.02 45.87
CA ALA A 410 -11.96 18.06 44.44
C ALA A 410 -10.70 18.17 43.55
N THR A 411 -9.69 18.95 43.99
CA THR A 411 -8.44 19.09 43.23
C THR A 411 -7.68 17.77 43.12
N ASP A 412 -7.64 16.98 44.20
CA ASP A 412 -6.92 15.69 44.21
C ASP A 412 -7.64 14.65 43.36
N LEU A 413 -8.98 14.67 43.36
CA LEU A 413 -9.80 13.79 42.52
C LEU A 413 -9.63 14.11 41.04
N VAL A 414 -9.67 15.40 40.66
CA VAL A 414 -9.45 15.84 39.27
C VAL A 414 -8.02 15.56 38.84
N ALA A 415 -7.02 15.78 39.69
CA ALA A 415 -5.63 15.43 39.40
C ALA A 415 -5.44 13.92 39.22
N ALA A 416 -6.12 13.08 40.03
CA ALA A 416 -6.09 11.63 39.87
C ALA A 416 -6.77 11.18 38.58
N LEU A 417 -7.89 11.80 38.20
CA LEU A 417 -8.57 11.56 36.93
C LEU A 417 -7.68 11.93 35.74
N LEU A 418 -7.12 13.15 35.76
CA LEU A 418 -6.21 13.61 34.72
C LEU A 418 -5.00 12.67 34.62
N ASN A 419 -4.37 12.29 35.73
CA ASN A 419 -3.26 11.34 35.72
C ASN A 419 -3.64 9.95 35.17
N ASN A 420 -4.88 9.51 35.34
CA ASN A 420 -5.37 8.27 34.75
C ASN A 420 -5.62 8.38 33.24
N MET A 421 -6.03 9.57 32.75
CA MET A 421 -6.30 9.84 31.35
C MET A 421 -5.04 10.20 30.56
N THR A 422 -4.18 11.04 31.13
CA THR A 422 -2.87 11.38 30.59
C THR A 422 -1.94 10.20 30.82
N LYS A 423 -1.48 9.57 29.74
CA LYS A 423 -0.75 8.30 29.73
C LYS A 423 0.69 8.44 30.27
N GLU A 424 0.92 9.16 31.36
CA GLU A 424 2.25 9.59 31.83
C GLU A 424 3.14 8.38 32.15
N ALA A 425 2.69 7.47 33.01
CA ALA A 425 3.43 6.26 33.36
C ALA A 425 3.69 5.34 32.15
N ALA A 426 2.76 5.31 31.19
CA ALA A 426 2.91 4.52 29.96
C ALA A 426 3.89 5.20 28.98
N SER A 427 3.94 6.54 28.96
CA SER A 427 4.84 7.32 28.11
C SER A 427 6.32 7.13 28.49
N GLU A 428 6.60 6.85 29.76
CA GLU A 428 7.95 6.55 30.26
C GLU A 428 8.44 5.13 29.93
N VAL A 429 7.57 4.24 29.43
CA VAL A 429 7.95 2.87 29.09
C VAL A 429 9.05 2.90 28.02
N PRO A 430 10.23 2.30 28.30
CA PRO A 430 11.34 2.31 27.35
C PRO A 430 11.02 1.38 26.20
N VAL A 431 10.86 1.95 25.00
CA VAL A 431 10.62 1.20 23.77
C VAL A 431 11.86 1.27 22.91
N LYS A 432 12.37 0.11 22.50
CA LYS A 432 13.50 0.00 21.57
C LYS A 432 13.02 -0.58 20.25
N ILE A 433 13.10 0.24 19.21
CA ILE A 433 12.88 -0.21 17.82
C ILE A 433 14.24 -0.56 17.22
N THR A 434 14.36 -1.76 16.65
CA THR A 434 15.62 -2.20 16.07
C THR A 434 15.90 -1.39 14.79
N PRO A 435 17.09 -0.76 14.67
CA PRO A 435 17.41 0.08 13.52
C PRO A 435 17.38 -0.67 12.19
N GLU A 436 16.93 0.01 11.15
CA GLU A 436 17.12 -0.47 9.77
C GLU A 436 18.32 0.17 9.13
N ARG A 437 18.91 -0.55 8.17
CA ARG A 437 19.96 0.02 7.35
C ARG A 437 19.37 1.20 6.55
N PRO A 438 20.06 2.35 6.51
CA PRO A 438 19.66 3.45 5.65
C PRO A 438 19.56 2.98 4.21
N LEU A 439 18.67 3.61 3.45
CA LEU A 439 18.56 3.34 2.02
C LEU A 439 19.93 3.57 1.32
N PRO A 440 20.29 2.74 0.33
CA PRO A 440 21.57 2.87 -0.36
C PRO A 440 21.70 4.25 -1.00
N ARG A 441 22.82 4.97 -0.75
CA ARG A 441 23.06 6.23 -1.45
C ARG A 441 23.03 5.99 -2.96
N ARG A 442 22.08 6.61 -3.67
CA ARG A 442 22.08 6.71 -5.13
C ARG A 442 23.25 7.62 -5.51
N ASN A 443 24.45 7.08 -5.56
CA ASN A 443 25.58 7.75 -6.20
C ASN A 443 25.14 8.04 -7.63
N LYS A 444 25.00 9.33 -7.97
CA LYS A 444 25.00 9.79 -9.37
C LYS A 444 26.20 9.12 -10.02
N ARG A 445 25.95 8.08 -10.83
CA ARG A 445 26.91 7.64 -11.82
C ARG A 445 27.10 8.83 -12.73
N ASN A 446 28.09 9.65 -12.41
CA ASN A 446 28.67 10.59 -13.34
C ASN A 446 29.09 9.73 -14.52
N ASN A 447 28.30 9.82 -15.59
CA ASN A 447 28.67 9.38 -16.91
C ASN A 447 29.78 10.33 -17.40
N ARG A 448 30.94 10.31 -16.72
CA ARG A 448 32.18 10.83 -17.29
C ARG A 448 32.61 9.80 -18.31
N ASN A 449 32.10 9.99 -19.53
CA ASN A 449 32.81 9.62 -20.75
C ASN A 449 34.27 10.05 -20.57
N GLY A 450 35.11 9.09 -20.20
CA GLY A 450 36.55 9.20 -20.31
C GLY A 450 36.90 9.16 -21.78
N ASN A 451 36.63 10.27 -22.46
CA ASN A 451 37.10 10.55 -23.80
C ASN A 451 38.63 10.73 -23.70
N ARG A 452 39.38 9.62 -23.68
CA ARG A 452 40.82 9.65 -23.91
C ARG A 452 41.02 9.91 -25.39
N ASN A 453 40.97 11.19 -25.74
CA ASN A 453 41.41 11.71 -27.02
C ASN A 453 42.87 11.29 -27.24
N ASN A 454 43.04 10.45 -28.24
CA ASN A 454 44.28 10.23 -28.95
C ASN A 454 44.67 11.55 -29.63
N SER A 455 45.72 12.21 -29.16
CA SER A 455 46.42 13.21 -29.97
C SER A 455 47.88 13.33 -29.59
N HIS A 456 48.70 12.74 -30.46
CA HIS A 456 49.99 13.20 -30.96
C HIS A 456 50.77 14.23 -30.12
N GLY A 457 51.87 13.77 -29.56
CA GLY A 457 53.03 14.58 -29.20
C GLY A 457 54.29 13.74 -29.36
N GLY A 458 55.01 13.91 -30.48
CA GLY A 458 56.29 13.25 -30.70
C GLY A 458 57.40 13.88 -29.85
N ASN A 459 58.40 13.10 -29.43
CA ASN A 459 59.72 13.13 -30.07
C ASN A 459 60.68 12.10 -29.44
N HIS A 460 61.64 11.71 -30.27
CA HIS A 460 62.84 10.89 -30.10
C HIS A 460 63.46 10.69 -28.69
N TYR A 461 63.95 9.49 -28.37
CA TYR A 461 65.32 8.99 -28.69
C TYR A 461 65.62 7.62 -28.01
N ARG A 462 66.53 6.88 -28.67
CA ARG A 462 67.44 5.81 -28.18
C ARG A 462 66.99 4.33 -28.18
N ARG A 463 67.35 3.69 -29.31
CA ARG A 463 68.22 2.49 -29.43
C ARG A 463 68.60 1.76 -28.13
N LYS A 464 68.37 0.44 -28.10
CA LYS A 464 69.44 -0.56 -28.27
C LYS A 464 68.89 -1.98 -28.48
N ASN A 465 69.53 -2.64 -29.45
CA ASN A 465 69.46 -4.05 -29.82
C ASN A 465 69.65 -4.99 -28.61
N PHE A 466 69.04 -6.18 -28.65
CA PHE A 466 69.79 -7.44 -28.62
C PHE A 466 69.00 -8.57 -29.29
N ARG A 467 69.76 -9.41 -30.02
CA ARG A 467 69.34 -10.47 -30.93
C ARG A 467 69.03 -11.79 -30.21
N ARG A 468 68.23 -12.62 -30.89
CA ARG A 468 68.29 -14.09 -31.06
C ARG A 468 68.80 -14.95 -29.89
N HIS A 469 68.05 -16.00 -29.54
CA HIS A 469 68.42 -17.35 -30.01
C HIS A 469 67.26 -18.34 -29.93
N GLN A 470 67.23 -19.15 -30.99
CA GLN A 470 66.42 -20.32 -31.27
C GLN A 470 67.08 -21.53 -30.61
N HIS A 471 66.31 -22.38 -29.95
CA HIS A 471 66.62 -23.82 -29.92
C HIS A 471 65.36 -24.62 -29.60
N GLY A 472 65.07 -25.57 -30.50
CA GLY A 472 64.02 -26.55 -30.29
C GLY A 472 64.54 -27.83 -29.63
N SER A 473 63.54 -28.67 -29.34
CA SER A 473 63.52 -30.14 -29.47
C SER A 473 63.45 -30.99 -28.19
N ARG A 474 62.51 -31.95 -28.28
CA ARG A 474 62.41 -33.28 -27.63
C ARG A 474 61.86 -33.32 -26.20
N ARG A 475 60.66 -33.90 -26.01
CA ARG A 475 60.32 -35.35 -25.83
C ARG A 475 61.03 -35.97 -24.60
N ASN A 476 60.28 -36.24 -23.53
CA ASN A 476 59.85 -37.60 -23.17
C ASN A 476 59.08 -37.63 -21.82
N ASP A 477 57.98 -38.36 -21.84
CA ASP A 477 57.46 -39.36 -20.90
C ASP A 477 57.77 -39.31 -19.39
N ASN A 478 56.65 -39.41 -18.66
CA ASN A 478 56.32 -40.39 -17.61
C ASN A 478 56.36 -40.01 -16.11
N HIS A 479 55.18 -40.26 -15.51
CA HIS A 479 54.88 -40.78 -14.17
C HIS A 479 55.07 -39.92 -12.91
N GLY A 480 53.96 -39.77 -12.18
CA GLY A 480 53.94 -39.39 -10.76
C GLY A 480 52.53 -39.38 -10.18
N LYS A 481 52.19 -40.45 -9.46
CA LYS A 481 50.91 -40.72 -8.76
C LYS A 481 50.60 -39.66 -7.69
N SER A 482 49.32 -39.45 -7.39
CA SER A 482 48.89 -39.04 -6.04
C SER A 482 47.46 -39.51 -5.71
N HIS A 483 47.38 -40.31 -4.65
CA HIS A 483 46.18 -40.70 -3.92
C HIS A 483 45.75 -39.59 -2.96
N SER A 484 44.44 -39.43 -2.75
CA SER A 484 43.70 -39.50 -1.47
C SER A 484 42.31 -38.87 -1.72
N SER A 485 41.24 -39.03 -0.96
CA SER A 485 40.73 -40.04 -0.03
C SER A 485 39.39 -39.45 0.42
N ARG A 486 38.37 -40.30 0.51
CA ARG A 486 37.03 -39.96 1.00
C ARG A 486 37.08 -39.44 2.45
N HIS A 487 36.25 -38.44 2.77
CA HIS A 487 35.70 -38.31 4.12
C HIS A 487 34.18 -38.09 4.07
N ALA A 488 33.48 -39.12 4.54
CA ALA A 488 32.11 -39.04 5.02
C ALA A 488 32.16 -38.58 6.49
N PHE A 489 31.28 -37.64 6.86
CA PHE A 489 31.00 -37.29 8.25
C PHE A 489 29.56 -37.66 8.58
N ASN A 490 29.42 -38.38 9.69
CA ASN A 490 28.19 -38.93 10.24
C ASN A 490 27.96 -38.20 11.57
N ILE A 491 26.77 -37.62 11.81
CA ILE A 491 26.38 -37.15 13.16
C ILE A 491 24.97 -37.63 13.46
N ARG A 492 24.88 -38.44 14.51
CA ARG A 492 23.67 -38.83 15.25
C ARG A 492 23.27 -37.73 16.23
N HIS A 493 21.97 -37.57 16.47
CA HIS A 493 21.28 -37.32 17.74
C HIS A 493 19.80 -37.01 17.43
N ARG A 494 18.79 -37.26 18.26
CA ARG A 494 18.54 -38.03 19.49
C ARG A 494 17.02 -37.87 19.71
N LYS A 495 16.30 -38.95 20.00
CA LYS A 495 14.93 -38.89 20.54
C LYS A 495 15.02 -38.53 22.02
N GLU A 496 14.10 -37.72 22.50
CA GLU A 496 13.61 -37.64 23.88
C GLU A 496 12.19 -37.04 23.83
N ASP A 497 11.44 -37.35 24.87
CA ASP A 497 9.99 -37.58 24.95
C ASP A 497 9.04 -36.38 24.78
#